data_AF-A0A8T4Y128-F1
#
_entry.id   AF-A0A8T4Y128-F1
#
_cell.length_a   1.000
_cell.length_b   1.000
_cell.length_c   1.000
_cell.angle_alpha   90.00
_cell.angle_beta   90.00
_cell.angle_gamma   90.00
#
_symmetry.space_group_name_H-M   'P 1'
#
loop_
_entity.id
_entity.type
_entity.pdbx_description
1 polymer ?
#
loop_
_entity_poly.entity_id
_entity_poly.type
_entity_poly.pdbx_seq_one_letter_code
_entity_poly.pdbx_strand_id
1 'polypeptide(L)'
;MSRNTLAIFFSVLWSILLILALTWSTEYVWPDYVHVNYGYPLVWGVHVLNTLHGPVDIWRINLTALYVDLAVWLGMMIVCLFLILHTKTRK
;
A
#
# COMPACT_ATOMS: atom_id res chain seq x y z
N MET A 1 14.08 18.27 -18.67
CA MET A 1 14.31 17.58 -17.38
C MET A 1 15.34 16.47 -17.61
N SER A 2 16.37 16.33 -16.78
CA SER A 2 17.33 15.22 -16.92
C SER A 2 16.64 13.89 -16.53
N ARG A 3 17.08 12.76 -17.09
CA ARG A 3 16.57 11.43 -16.73
C ARG A 3 16.65 11.16 -15.23
N ASN A 4 17.74 11.61 -14.60
CA ASN A 4 17.94 11.48 -13.15
C ASN A 4 16.93 12.32 -12.36
N THR A 5 16.66 13.56 -12.80
CA THR A 5 15.65 14.41 -12.16
C THR A 5 14.26 13.77 -12.27
N LEU A 6 13.91 13.20 -13.43
CA LEU A 6 12.64 12.50 -13.64
C LEU A 6 12.51 11.27 -12.73
N ALA A 7 13.57 10.45 -12.65
CA ALA A 7 13.61 9.28 -11.78
C ALA A 7 13.47 9.64 -10.29
N ILE A 8 14.12 10.72 -9.83
CA ILE A 8 13.99 11.23 -8.45
C ILE A 8 12.55 11.66 -8.18
N PHE A 9 11.97 12.49 -9.06
CA PHE A 9 10.60 12.95 -8.91
C PHE A 9 9.61 11.79 -8.86
N PHE A 10 9.76 10.83 -9.78
CA PHE A 10 8.96 9.61 -9.80
C PHE A 10 9.11 8.81 -8.50
N SER A 11 10.33 8.62 -7.99
CA SER A 11 10.58 7.86 -6.76
C SER A 11 9.92 8.48 -5.54
N VAL A 12 9.99 9.81 -5.42
CA VAL A 12 9.33 10.55 -4.32
C VAL A 12 7.82 10.38 -4.41
N LEU A 13 7.24 10.60 -5.59
CA LEU A 13 5.80 10.42 -5.80
C LEU A 13 5.35 8.98 -5.51
N TRP A 14 6.11 7.99 -5.99
CA TRP A 14 5.81 6.58 -5.78
C TRP A 14 5.89 6.17 -4.31
N SER A 15 6.84 6.73 -3.56
CA SER A 15 6.97 6.48 -2.11
C SER A 15 5.75 7.01 -1.34
N ILE A 16 5.24 8.17 -1.72
CA ILE A 16 4.00 8.72 -1.14
C ILE A 16 2.83 7.79 -1.45
N LEU A 17 2.71 7.33 -2.71
CA LEU A 17 1.65 6.41 -3.11
C LEU A 17 1.74 5.07 -2.39
N LEU A 18 2.94 4.52 -2.18
CA LEU A 18 3.17 3.30 -1.41
C LEU A 18 2.65 3.44 0.02
N ILE A 19 3.01 4.53 0.71
CA ILE A 19 2.55 4.78 2.09
C ILE A 19 1.04 4.92 2.12
N LEU A 20 0.46 5.70 1.19
CA LEU A 20 -0.98 5.85 1.08
C LEU A 20 -1.66 4.50 0.84
N ALA A 21 -1.16 3.67 -0.06
CA ALA A 21 -1.74 2.37 -0.37
C ALA A 21 -1.68 1.39 0.81
N LEU A 22 -0.54 1.32 1.52
CA LEU A 22 -0.39 0.43 2.67
C LEU A 22 -1.21 0.88 3.89
N THR A 23 -1.41 2.18 4.04
CA THR A 23 -2.21 2.76 5.15
C THR A 23 -3.67 3.00 4.76
N TRP A 24 -4.02 2.82 3.49
CA TRP A 24 -5.37 3.01 3.01
C TRP A 24 -6.29 2.07 3.77
N SER A 25 -7.40 2.62 4.25
CA SER A 25 -8.32 1.88 5.09
C SER A 25 -9.72 1.90 4.54
N THR A 26 -10.48 0.84 4.85
CA THR A 26 -11.91 0.76 4.57
C THR A 26 -12.62 0.25 5.81
N GLU A 27 -13.51 1.07 6.35
CA GLU A 27 -14.32 0.73 7.50
C GLU A 27 -15.56 -0.05 7.06
N TYR A 28 -15.86 -1.10 7.80
CA TYR A 28 -17.02 -1.95 7.61
C TYR A 28 -17.80 -2.01 8.93
N VAL A 29 -18.98 -1.39 8.90
CA VAL A 29 -19.87 -1.30 10.05
C VAL A 29 -20.97 -2.35 9.90
N TRP A 30 -20.98 -3.33 10.79
CA TRP A 30 -22.04 -4.32 10.93
C TRP A 30 -22.73 -4.09 12.29
N PRO A 31 -24.00 -4.50 12.47
CA PRO A 31 -24.75 -4.24 13.70
C PRO A 31 -24.04 -4.69 14.98
N ASP A 32 -23.21 -5.72 14.87
CA ASP A 32 -22.54 -6.42 15.96
C ASP A 32 -21.03 -6.53 15.78
N TYR A 33 -20.46 -5.94 14.74
CA TYR A 33 -19.06 -6.11 14.37
C TYR A 33 -18.57 -4.91 13.55
N VAL A 34 -17.72 -4.08 14.16
CA VAL A 34 -17.08 -2.97 13.45
C VAL A 34 -15.61 -3.30 13.25
N HIS A 35 -15.16 -3.25 12.00
CA HIS A 35 -13.75 -3.45 11.68
C HIS A 35 -13.27 -2.54 10.56
N VAL A 36 -11.98 -2.29 10.54
CA VAL A 36 -11.27 -1.49 9.54
C VAL A 36 -10.21 -2.36 8.90
N ASN A 37 -10.29 -2.50 7.58
CA ASN A 37 -9.29 -3.21 6.78
C ASN A 37 -8.26 -2.23 6.27
N TYR A 38 -6.98 -2.57 6.35
CA TYR A 38 -5.84 -1.79 5.88
C TYR A 38 -5.07 -2.53 4.79
N GLY A 39 -4.65 -1.79 3.77
CA GLY A 39 -3.77 -2.27 2.71
C GLY A 39 -4.42 -2.28 1.32
N TYR A 40 -3.54 -2.29 0.33
CA TYR A 40 -3.88 -2.45 -1.09
C TYR A 40 -2.65 -2.96 -1.85
N PRO A 41 -2.78 -3.94 -2.76
CA PRO A 41 -4.02 -4.57 -3.22
C PRO A 41 -4.62 -5.61 -2.27
N LEU A 42 -3.85 -6.17 -1.34
CA LEU A 42 -4.35 -7.10 -0.33
C LEU A 42 -4.59 -6.39 1.00
N VAL A 43 -5.41 -7.00 1.85
CA VAL A 43 -5.62 -6.53 3.22
C VAL A 43 -4.59 -7.20 4.12
N TRP A 44 -3.64 -6.43 4.62
CA TRP A 44 -2.60 -6.93 5.53
C TRP A 44 -2.95 -6.72 7.00
N GLY A 45 -3.76 -5.71 7.32
CA GLY A 45 -4.15 -5.37 8.68
C GLY A 45 -5.66 -5.30 8.82
N VAL A 46 -6.20 -5.91 9.87
CA VAL A 46 -7.62 -5.76 10.24
C VAL A 46 -7.69 -5.31 11.69
N HIS A 47 -8.31 -4.15 11.92
CA HIS A 47 -8.57 -3.62 13.25
C HIS A 47 -10.05 -3.81 13.59
N VAL A 48 -10.35 -4.59 14.62
CA VAL A 48 -11.71 -4.78 15.12
C VAL A 48 -11.92 -3.83 16.29
N LEU A 49 -13.02 -3.09 16.29
CA LEU A 49 -13.32 -2.03 17.27
C LEU A 49 -14.43 -2.39 18.25
N ASN A 50 -15.42 -3.19 17.84
CA ASN A 50 -16.57 -3.50 18.69
C ASN A 50 -17.23 -4.83 18.32
N THR A 51 -17.70 -5.56 19.34
CA THR A 51 -18.56 -6.73 19.18
C THR A 51 -19.78 -6.66 20.13
N LEU A 52 -20.92 -7.27 19.79
CA LEU A 52 -22.11 -7.32 20.69
C LEU A 52 -21.80 -7.82 22.12
N HIS A 53 -20.75 -8.62 22.30
CA HIS A 53 -20.30 -9.13 23.59
C HIS A 53 -19.30 -8.21 24.33
N GLY A 54 -19.06 -7.00 23.81
CA GLY A 54 -18.25 -5.96 24.45
C GLY A 54 -17.29 -5.26 23.48
N PRO A 55 -16.75 -4.09 23.88
CA PRO A 55 -15.71 -3.41 23.13
C PRO A 55 -14.47 -4.33 23.08
N VAL A 56 -14.08 -4.68 21.86
CA VAL A 56 -12.97 -5.56 21.59
C VAL A 56 -12.09 -4.83 20.59
N ASP A 57 -10.97 -4.31 21.09
CA ASP A 57 -9.90 -3.74 20.29
C ASP A 57 -8.91 -4.86 19.94
N ILE A 58 -8.99 -5.39 18.71
CA ILE A 58 -8.12 -6.47 18.23
C ILE A 58 -7.48 -6.07 16.91
N TRP A 59 -6.16 -6.25 16.84
CA TRP A 59 -5.41 -6.20 15.59
C TRP A 59 -5.11 -7.60 15.07
N ARG A 60 -5.47 -7.86 13.82
CA ARG A 60 -5.08 -9.06 13.08
C ARG A 60 -4.14 -8.65 11.96
N ILE A 61 -2.95 -9.24 11.95
CA ILE A 61 -1.91 -8.94 10.96
C ILE A 61 -1.69 -10.17 10.10
N ASN A 62 -1.86 -10.03 8.79
CA ASN A 62 -1.50 -11.01 7.79
C ASN A 62 -0.16 -10.63 7.17
N LEU A 63 0.93 -11.19 7.73
CA LEU A 63 2.29 -10.92 7.26
C LEU A 63 2.50 -11.33 5.81
N THR A 64 1.88 -12.42 5.36
CA THR A 64 1.99 -12.88 3.97
C THR A 64 1.39 -11.84 3.01
N ALA A 65 0.21 -11.30 3.33
CA ALA A 65 -0.38 -10.23 2.54
C ALA A 65 0.50 -8.96 2.54
N LEU A 66 1.05 -8.56 3.70
CA LEU A 66 1.97 -7.43 3.79
C LEU A 66 3.21 -7.61 2.89
N TYR A 67 3.83 -8.79 2.93
CA TYR A 67 4.99 -9.08 2.08
C TYR A 67 4.65 -9.05 0.60
N VAL A 68 3.49 -9.59 0.21
CA VAL A 68 3.03 -9.56 -1.19
C VAL A 68 2.77 -8.13 -1.64
N ASP A 69 2.08 -7.31 -0.84
CA ASP A 69 1.83 -5.91 -1.18
C ASP A 69 3.13 -5.13 -1.34
N LEU A 70 4.07 -5.28 -0.40
CA LEU A 70 5.40 -4.67 -0.49
C LEU A 70 6.15 -5.11 -1.75
N ALA A 71 6.14 -6.42 -2.05
CA ALA A 71 6.80 -6.95 -3.24
C ALA A 71 6.18 -6.41 -4.54
N VAL A 72 4.85 -6.31 -4.60
CA VAL A 72 4.13 -5.75 -5.74
C VAL A 72 4.49 -4.28 -5.92
N TRP A 73 4.36 -3.45 -4.89
CA TRP A 73 4.61 -2.01 -5.01
C TRP A 73 6.07 -1.66 -5.27
N LEU A 74 7.02 -2.27 -4.55
CA LEU A 74 8.44 -2.03 -4.73
C LEU A 74 8.94 -2.66 -6.05
N GLY A 75 8.43 -3.84 -6.41
CA GLY A 75 8.74 -4.49 -7.68
C GLY A 75 8.32 -3.63 -8.88
N MET A 76 7.09 -3.11 -8.87
CA MET A 76 6.62 -2.18 -9.90
C MET A 76 7.46 -0.91 -9.96
N MET A 77 7.84 -0.34 -8.80
CA MET A 77 8.73 0.83 -8.75
C MET A 77 10.04 0.57 -9.48
N ILE A 78 10.68 -0.57 -9.20
CA ILE A 78 11.96 -0.96 -9.81
C ILE A 78 11.81 -1.08 -11.33
N VAL A 79 10.73 -1.72 -11.81
CA VAL A 79 10.45 -1.85 -13.25
C VAL A 79 10.26 -0.48 -13.90
N CYS A 80 9.46 0.40 -13.31
CA CYS A 80 9.24 1.75 -13.84
C CYS A 80 10.53 2.58 -13.87
N LEU A 81 11.33 2.53 -12.80
CA LEU A 81 12.63 3.21 -12.75
C LEU A 81 13.60 2.66 -13.81
N PHE A 82 13.63 1.34 -13.97
CA PHE A 82 14.43 0.71 -15.01
C PHE A 82 14.06 1.23 -16.40
N LEU A 83 12.75 1.34 -16.70
CA LEU A 83 12.27 1.90 -17.97
C LEU A 83 12.61 3.39 -18.14
N ILE A 84 12.40 4.22 -17.11
CA ILE A 84 12.75 5.65 -17.15
C ILE A 84 14.25 5.83 -17.42
N LEU A 85 15.07 4.98 -16.81
CA LEU A 85 16.51 5.03 -17.01
C LEU A 85 16.92 4.41 -18.35
N HIS A 86 16.31 3.36 -18.88
CA HIS A 86 16.81 2.70 -20.10
C HIS A 86 16.13 3.14 -21.39
N THR A 87 15.07 3.93 -21.32
CA THR A 87 14.45 4.50 -22.52
C THR A 87 15.40 5.51 -23.18
N LYS A 88 15.85 5.16 -24.39
CA LYS A 88 16.49 6.13 -25.30
C LYS A 88 15.39 6.99 -25.91
N THR A 89 15.32 8.25 -25.50
CA THR A 89 14.59 9.26 -26.26
C THR A 89 15.29 9.42 -27.61
N ARG A 90 14.69 8.88 -28.69
CA ARG A 90 15.04 9.31 -30.06
C ARG A 90 14.68 10.80 -30.14
N LYS A 91 15.70 11.64 -30.32
CA LYS A 91 15.52 13.04 -30.72
C LYS A 91 15.03 13.10 -32.15
#